data_AF-A0A8D0H0M6-F1
#
_entry.id   AF-A0A8D0H0M6-F1
#
_cell.length_a   1.000
_cell.length_b   1.000
_cell.length_c   1.000
_cell.angle_alpha   90.00
_cell.angle_beta   90.00
_cell.angle_gamma   90.00
#
_symmetry.space_group_name_H-M   'P 1'
#
loop_
_entity.id
_entity.type
_entity.pdbx_description
1 polymer ?
#
loop_
_entity_poly.entity_id
_entity_poly.type
_entity_poly.pdbx_seq_one_letter_code
_entity_poly.pdbx_strand_id
1 'polypeptide(L)'
;MMFGVGLYEGTGLQGALPVHVFEVLHKHFGVSFECFASPLNCYFKQYCSAFLDTDGHFGSRGPCLEFFPVSGSFEANPPFCEELMDAMVSHFEKQLESSKEPLSFIVFIPEWRDPPTPALTRMEQSKFKRHQLILPAFDHEYRSGSQHVCKKEEMYYKAVHNTAILFLQNNPGFAKWEPTPERLQELATAYKHSGRTHSSSSTSSSSSSSSSSTAEKEREAGREQSTSRETNPN
;
A
#
# COMPACT_ATOMS: atom_id res chain seq x y z
N MET A 1 9.02 24.85 5.94
CA MET A 1 9.13 23.38 5.88
C MET A 1 7.79 22.81 6.28
N MET A 2 7.10 22.06 5.40
CA MET A 2 5.70 21.67 5.59
C MET A 2 5.48 20.75 6.81
N PHE A 3 6.42 19.84 7.04
CA PHE A 3 6.30 18.80 8.08
C PHE A 3 7.16 19.05 9.31
N GLY A 4 7.81 20.21 9.44
CA GLY A 4 8.77 20.48 10.52
C GLY A 4 10.16 19.83 10.29
N VAL A 5 11.12 20.14 11.17
CA VAL A 5 12.55 19.78 11.08
C VAL A 5 12.94 18.58 11.97
N GLY A 6 12.07 18.17 12.90
CA GLY A 6 12.35 17.09 13.83
C GLY A 6 12.34 15.71 13.16
N LEU A 7 13.10 14.77 13.71
CA LEU A 7 13.36 13.42 13.16
C LEU A 7 12.09 12.60 12.85
N TYR A 8 10.94 12.98 13.41
CA TYR A 8 9.65 12.32 13.23
C TYR A 8 8.50 13.30 12.93
N GLU A 9 8.79 14.59 12.75
CA GLU A 9 7.73 15.57 12.49
C GLU A 9 7.12 15.29 11.10
N GLY A 10 5.78 15.25 11.07
CA GLY A 10 4.98 14.85 9.91
C GLY A 10 5.02 13.38 9.51
N THR A 11 5.82 12.54 10.17
CA THR A 11 5.75 11.09 9.98
C THR A 11 4.42 10.57 10.53
N GLY A 12 3.70 9.77 9.73
CA GLY A 12 2.40 9.22 10.11
C GLY A 12 1.19 10.14 9.89
N LEU A 13 1.36 11.35 9.35
CA LEU A 13 0.22 12.22 9.01
C LEU A 13 -0.61 11.69 7.81
N GLN A 14 0.03 10.95 6.90
CA GLN A 14 -0.60 10.31 5.75
C GLN A 14 0.37 9.26 5.18
N GLY A 15 -0.13 8.08 4.82
CA GLY A 15 0.62 7.05 4.09
C GLY A 15 0.11 6.92 2.65
N ALA A 16 0.96 6.54 1.71
CA ALA A 16 0.54 6.23 0.34
C ALA A 16 -0.03 4.80 0.26
N LEU A 17 -0.89 4.51 -0.73
CA LEU A 17 -1.37 3.14 -0.91
C LEU A 17 -0.22 2.22 -1.40
N PRO A 18 -0.26 0.91 -1.09
CA PRO A 18 0.68 -0.04 -1.67
C PRO A 18 0.64 -0.07 -3.21
N VAL A 19 1.78 -0.37 -3.83
CA VAL A 19 1.93 -0.41 -5.31
C VAL A 19 0.88 -1.30 -5.97
N HIS A 20 0.69 -2.51 -5.43
CA HIS A 20 -0.26 -3.49 -5.98
C HIS A 20 -1.73 -3.05 -5.83
N VAL A 21 -2.04 -2.18 -4.86
CA VAL A 21 -3.38 -1.60 -4.72
C VAL A 21 -3.62 -0.60 -5.85
N PHE A 22 -2.66 0.27 -6.15
CA PHE A 22 -2.76 1.18 -7.30
C PHE A 22 -2.86 0.43 -8.63
N GLU A 23 -2.13 -0.67 -8.81
CA GLU A 23 -2.23 -1.52 -10.01
C GLU A 23 -3.66 -2.06 -10.20
N VAL A 24 -4.30 -2.52 -9.13
CA VAL A 24 -5.69 -3.00 -9.17
C VAL A 24 -6.69 -1.85 -9.38
N LEU A 25 -6.50 -0.71 -8.73
CA LEU A 25 -7.31 0.49 -8.95
C LEU A 25 -7.27 0.93 -10.42
N HIS A 26 -6.08 0.95 -11.02
CA HIS A 26 -5.91 1.27 -12.43
C HIS A 26 -6.60 0.24 -13.33
N LYS A 27 -6.31 -1.05 -13.12
CA LYS A 27 -6.80 -2.14 -13.97
C LYS A 27 -8.33 -2.30 -13.92
N HIS A 28 -8.92 -2.25 -12.73
CA HIS A 28 -10.34 -2.60 -12.54
C HIS A 28 -11.26 -1.38 -12.51
N PHE A 29 -10.75 -0.22 -12.12
CA PHE A 29 -11.55 1.01 -11.95
C PHE A 29 -11.05 2.18 -12.80
N GLY A 30 -10.04 1.95 -13.67
CA GLY A 30 -9.52 2.98 -14.57
C GLY A 30 -8.86 4.16 -13.86
N VAL A 31 -8.55 4.04 -12.57
CA VAL A 31 -7.91 5.11 -11.80
C VAL A 31 -6.59 5.46 -12.47
N SER A 32 -6.37 6.75 -12.71
CA SER A 32 -5.13 7.23 -13.33
C SER A 32 -4.62 8.52 -12.74
N PHE A 33 -5.16 8.92 -11.59
CA PHE A 33 -4.89 10.22 -10.97
C PHE A 33 -5.09 10.13 -9.46
N GLU A 34 -4.18 10.72 -8.69
CA GLU A 34 -4.26 10.87 -7.23
C GLU A 34 -4.71 12.29 -6.86
N CYS A 35 -5.82 12.43 -6.14
CA CYS A 35 -6.34 13.73 -5.70
C CYS A 35 -5.49 14.38 -4.60
N PHE A 36 -4.71 13.60 -3.85
CA PHE A 36 -3.86 14.11 -2.77
C PHE A 36 -2.52 13.38 -2.77
N ALA A 37 -1.52 13.95 -3.42
CA ALA A 37 -0.17 13.42 -3.45
C ALA A 37 0.88 14.54 -3.46
N SER A 38 2.13 14.17 -3.71
CA SER A 38 3.28 15.03 -3.90
C SER A 38 4.22 14.37 -4.92
N PRO A 39 5.18 15.12 -5.50
CA PRO A 39 6.20 14.55 -6.37
C PRO A 39 7.00 13.39 -5.73
N LEU A 40 7.02 13.33 -4.40
CA LEU A 40 7.80 12.36 -3.63
C LEU A 40 7.03 11.07 -3.31
N ASN A 41 5.69 11.11 -3.41
CA ASN A 41 4.86 9.96 -3.03
C ASN A 41 3.86 9.49 -4.08
N CYS A 42 3.65 10.24 -5.17
CA CYS A 42 2.72 9.87 -6.23
C CYS A 42 3.07 8.53 -6.89
N TYR A 43 2.05 7.74 -7.20
CA TYR A 43 2.15 6.58 -8.08
C TYR A 43 2.00 6.96 -9.54
N PHE A 44 1.01 7.81 -9.87
CA PHE A 44 0.79 8.27 -11.24
C PHE A 44 1.61 9.54 -11.54
N LYS A 45 1.85 9.80 -12.83
CA LYS A 45 2.54 11.03 -13.27
C LYS A 45 1.66 12.29 -13.20
N GLN A 46 0.40 12.13 -12.83
CA GLN A 46 -0.61 13.17 -12.80
C GLN A 46 -1.38 13.05 -11.49
N TYR A 47 -1.34 14.11 -10.71
CA TYR A 47 -1.87 14.16 -9.35
C TYR A 47 -2.14 15.61 -8.96
N CYS A 48 -2.92 15.81 -7.90
CA CYS A 48 -3.02 17.10 -7.22
C CYS A 48 -2.07 17.12 -6.02
N SER A 49 -1.51 18.29 -5.74
CA SER A 49 -0.61 18.51 -4.59
C SER A 49 -0.79 19.90 -4.00
N ALA A 50 -0.23 20.14 -2.82
CA ALA A 50 -0.42 21.40 -2.10
C ALA A 50 0.30 22.61 -2.74
N PHE A 51 1.43 22.40 -3.43
CA PHE A 51 2.33 23.47 -3.87
C PHE A 51 2.47 23.47 -5.40
N LEU A 52 1.57 24.15 -6.10
CA LEU A 52 1.59 24.18 -7.57
C LEU A 52 2.88 24.82 -8.12
N ASP A 53 3.39 25.84 -7.45
CA ASP A 53 4.59 26.60 -7.84
C ASP A 53 5.85 25.72 -7.89
N THR A 54 5.98 24.74 -7.00
CA THR A 54 7.09 23.79 -7.01
C THR A 54 6.76 22.50 -7.73
N ASP A 55 5.59 21.92 -7.46
CA ASP A 55 5.26 20.55 -7.84
C ASP A 55 4.73 20.47 -9.27
N GLY A 56 4.26 21.59 -9.85
CA GLY A 56 3.79 21.65 -11.23
C GLY A 56 4.85 21.20 -12.24
N HIS A 57 6.12 21.48 -11.94
CA HIS A 57 7.27 21.02 -12.74
C HIS A 57 7.45 19.49 -12.72
N PHE A 58 6.83 18.79 -11.77
CA PHE A 58 6.92 17.35 -11.56
C PHE A 58 5.59 16.62 -11.78
N GLY A 59 4.61 17.28 -12.43
CA GLY A 59 3.34 16.66 -12.85
C GLY A 59 2.12 17.03 -12.03
N SER A 60 2.25 17.86 -10.99
CA SER A 60 1.11 18.33 -10.21
C SER A 60 0.14 19.16 -11.04
N ARG A 61 -1.16 19.02 -10.77
CA ARG A 61 -2.25 19.88 -11.25
C ARG A 61 -2.70 20.92 -10.22
N GLY A 62 -1.94 21.09 -9.15
CA GLY A 62 -2.21 22.04 -8.08
C GLY A 62 -3.14 21.47 -7.00
N PRO A 63 -3.66 22.32 -6.11
CA PRO A 63 -4.51 21.88 -5.00
C PRO A 63 -5.79 21.21 -5.48
N CYS A 64 -6.20 20.12 -4.81
CA CYS A 64 -7.38 19.32 -5.18
C CYS A 64 -8.67 20.16 -5.29
N LEU A 65 -8.88 21.11 -4.36
CA LEU A 65 -10.07 21.96 -4.32
C LEU A 65 -10.11 23.02 -5.44
N GLU A 66 -8.99 23.20 -6.16
CA GLU A 66 -8.87 24.09 -7.33
C GLU A 66 -8.81 23.30 -8.64
N PHE A 67 -8.89 21.97 -8.58
CA PHE A 67 -8.91 21.09 -9.74
C PHE A 67 -10.34 20.65 -10.07
N PHE A 68 -10.82 20.99 -11.27
CA PHE A 68 -12.22 20.78 -11.69
C PHE A 68 -12.30 19.77 -12.85
N PRO A 69 -12.14 18.46 -12.61
CA PRO A 69 -12.22 17.46 -13.66
C PRO A 69 -13.66 17.34 -14.17
N VAL A 70 -13.80 17.27 -15.50
CA VAL A 70 -15.09 16.97 -16.15
C VAL A 70 -15.29 15.45 -16.24
N SER A 71 -14.23 14.67 -16.44
CA SER A 71 -14.29 13.21 -16.55
C SER A 71 -13.05 12.57 -15.96
N GLY A 72 -13.13 11.28 -15.64
CA GLY A 72 -11.98 10.48 -15.20
C GLY A 72 -12.31 9.61 -13.99
N SER A 73 -11.33 8.79 -13.62
CA SER A 73 -11.39 7.97 -12.41
C SER A 73 -10.18 8.29 -11.54
N PHE A 74 -10.47 8.61 -10.29
CA PHE A 74 -9.57 9.27 -9.35
C PHE A 74 -9.49 8.46 -8.05
N GLU A 75 -8.30 8.35 -7.50
CA GLU A 75 -8.08 7.90 -6.12
C GLU A 75 -7.94 9.15 -5.23
N ALA A 76 -8.49 9.08 -4.02
CA ALA A 76 -8.37 10.14 -3.05
C ALA A 76 -8.12 9.59 -1.65
N ASN A 77 -6.90 9.79 -1.15
CA ASN A 77 -6.52 9.52 0.23
C ASN A 77 -6.10 10.86 0.87
N PRO A 78 -7.03 11.67 1.40
CA PRO A 78 -6.71 13.01 1.89
C PRO A 78 -5.88 12.96 3.19
N PRO A 79 -5.09 14.01 3.49
CA PRO A 79 -4.51 14.21 4.82
C PRO A 79 -5.60 14.24 5.90
N PHE A 80 -5.28 13.84 7.13
CA PHE A 80 -6.21 13.82 8.26
C PHE A 80 -6.48 15.21 8.85
N CYS A 81 -7.15 16.06 8.07
CA CYS A 81 -7.67 17.36 8.47
C CYS A 81 -9.16 17.37 8.17
N GLU A 82 -10.00 17.49 9.21
CA GLU A 82 -11.45 17.36 9.08
C GLU A 82 -12.05 18.41 8.14
N GLU A 83 -11.57 19.65 8.22
CA GLU A 83 -12.02 20.75 7.37
C GLU A 83 -11.69 20.48 5.89
N LEU A 84 -10.50 19.94 5.62
CA LEU A 84 -10.08 19.58 4.27
C LEU A 84 -10.91 18.39 3.73
N MET A 85 -11.13 17.37 4.56
CA MET A 85 -11.96 16.23 4.18
C MET A 85 -13.40 16.66 3.89
N ASP A 86 -13.99 17.54 4.71
CA ASP A 86 -15.35 18.05 4.50
C ASP A 86 -15.46 18.91 3.22
N ALA A 87 -14.47 19.77 2.97
CA ALA A 87 -14.37 20.55 1.74
C ALA A 87 -14.20 19.66 0.49
N MET A 88 -13.40 18.58 0.61
CA MET A 88 -13.23 17.58 -0.45
C MET A 88 -14.56 16.91 -0.80
N VAL A 89 -15.37 16.52 0.19
CA VAL A 89 -16.68 15.91 -0.07
C VAL A 89 -17.57 16.88 -0.86
N SER A 90 -17.68 18.13 -0.40
CA SER A 90 -18.46 19.16 -1.10
C SER A 90 -17.98 19.39 -2.54
N HIS A 91 -16.66 19.40 -2.75
CA HIS A 91 -16.06 19.55 -4.07
C HIS A 91 -16.40 18.37 -4.98
N PHE A 92 -16.19 17.12 -4.52
CA PHE A 92 -16.47 15.93 -5.31
C PHE A 92 -17.95 15.82 -5.67
N GLU A 93 -18.87 16.06 -4.73
CA GLU A 93 -20.31 16.04 -5.02
C GLU A 93 -20.71 17.09 -6.06
N LYS A 94 -20.13 18.30 -6.00
CA LYS A 94 -20.37 19.35 -7.00
C LYS A 94 -19.88 18.93 -8.39
N GLN A 95 -18.71 18.29 -8.49
CA GLN A 95 -18.19 17.81 -9.76
C GLN A 95 -19.03 16.65 -10.33
N LEU A 96 -19.44 15.71 -9.47
CA LEU A 96 -20.28 14.57 -9.85
C LEU A 96 -21.69 15.01 -10.30
N GLU A 97 -22.25 16.06 -9.68
CA GLU A 97 -23.54 16.64 -10.07
C GLU A 97 -23.48 17.39 -11.40
N SER A 98 -22.41 18.17 -11.61
CA SER A 98 -22.32 19.07 -12.77
C SER A 98 -21.86 18.37 -14.05
N SER A 99 -21.15 17.26 -13.95
CA SER A 99 -20.65 16.54 -15.12
C SER A 99 -21.62 15.49 -15.66
N LYS A 100 -21.76 15.49 -16.98
CA LYS A 100 -22.46 14.43 -17.76
C LYS A 100 -21.51 13.36 -18.29
N GLU A 101 -20.20 13.53 -18.10
CA GLU A 101 -19.19 12.57 -18.53
C GLU A 101 -18.87 11.55 -17.42
N PRO A 102 -18.31 10.37 -17.73
CA PRO A 102 -17.95 9.39 -16.72
C PRO A 102 -16.98 9.96 -15.68
N LEU A 103 -17.42 10.03 -14.42
CA LEU A 103 -16.64 10.58 -13.31
C LEU A 103 -16.75 9.68 -12.06
N SER A 104 -15.60 9.35 -11.47
CA SER A 104 -15.47 8.44 -10.33
C SER A 104 -14.39 8.90 -9.37
N PHE A 105 -14.71 8.97 -8.08
CA PHE A 105 -13.76 9.16 -6.98
C PHE A 105 -13.81 7.94 -6.05
N ILE A 106 -12.67 7.30 -5.84
CA ILE A 106 -12.50 6.21 -4.87
C ILE A 106 -11.74 6.77 -3.68
N VAL A 107 -12.44 6.97 -2.57
CA VAL A 107 -11.95 7.69 -1.41
C VAL A 107 -11.53 6.72 -0.31
N PHE A 108 -10.31 6.87 0.20
CA PHE A 108 -9.72 6.12 1.30
C PHE A 108 -9.61 7.03 2.51
N ILE A 109 -10.35 6.74 3.58
CA ILE A 109 -10.28 7.50 4.84
C ILE A 109 -10.31 6.55 6.05
N PRO A 110 -9.70 6.92 7.19
CA PRO A 110 -9.86 6.17 8.43
C PRO A 110 -11.33 6.08 8.83
N GLU A 111 -11.78 4.89 9.22
CA GLU A 111 -13.13 4.70 9.74
C GLU A 111 -13.21 5.10 11.23
N TRP A 112 -12.89 6.37 11.52
CA TRP A 112 -13.07 6.91 12.86
C TRP A 112 -14.56 7.08 13.14
N ARG A 113 -15.04 6.45 14.23
CA ARG A 113 -16.45 6.37 14.62
C ARG A 113 -16.73 6.94 16.02
N ASP A 114 -15.68 7.31 16.75
CA ASP A 114 -15.79 7.79 18.13
C ASP A 114 -14.94 9.06 18.33
N PRO A 115 -15.46 10.25 17.95
CA PRO A 115 -16.69 10.47 17.18
C PRO A 115 -16.49 10.22 15.67
N PRO A 116 -17.57 10.01 14.89
CA PRO A 116 -17.46 9.94 13.43
C PRO A 116 -17.14 11.32 12.85
N THR A 117 -16.22 11.37 11.88
CA THR A 117 -15.92 12.63 11.19
C THR A 117 -17.10 13.04 10.29
N PRO A 118 -17.44 14.33 10.19
CA PRO A 118 -18.51 14.79 9.31
C PRO A 118 -18.34 14.34 7.86
N ALA A 119 -17.10 14.33 7.37
CA ALA A 119 -16.76 13.88 6.01
C ALA A 119 -17.14 12.41 5.76
N LEU A 120 -16.82 11.50 6.71
CA LEU A 120 -17.21 10.09 6.59
C LEU A 120 -18.72 9.94 6.52
N THR A 121 -19.45 10.53 7.49
CA THR A 121 -20.92 10.46 7.52
C THR A 121 -21.56 11.02 6.26
N ARG A 122 -21.06 12.15 5.75
CA ARG A 122 -21.58 12.75 4.50
C ARG A 122 -21.35 11.84 3.29
N MET A 123 -20.17 11.27 3.12
CA MET A 123 -19.91 10.35 2.01
C MET A 123 -20.77 9.08 2.11
N GLU A 124 -21.02 8.58 3.32
CA GLU A 124 -21.90 7.43 3.54
C GLU A 124 -23.35 7.69 3.14
N GLN A 125 -23.80 8.94 3.24
CA GLN A 125 -25.15 9.38 2.89
C GLN A 125 -25.25 9.96 1.48
N SER A 126 -24.13 10.14 0.79
CA SER A 126 -24.09 10.73 -0.54
C SER A 126 -24.91 9.92 -1.54
N LYS A 127 -25.74 10.60 -2.34
CA LYS A 127 -26.49 10.00 -3.45
C LYS A 127 -25.58 9.40 -4.54
N PHE A 128 -24.30 9.79 -4.55
CA PHE A 128 -23.31 9.27 -5.48
C PHE A 128 -22.59 8.03 -4.95
N LYS A 129 -22.79 7.65 -3.69
CA LYS A 129 -22.19 6.44 -3.13
C LYS A 129 -22.74 5.21 -3.84
N ARG A 130 -21.85 4.43 -4.46
CA ARG A 130 -22.15 3.18 -5.17
C ARG A 130 -21.76 1.94 -4.39
N HIS A 131 -20.70 2.04 -3.62
CA HIS A 131 -20.25 0.97 -2.74
C HIS A 131 -19.41 1.53 -1.60
N GLN A 132 -19.29 0.73 -0.53
CA GLN A 132 -18.42 0.99 0.59
C GLN A 132 -17.79 -0.32 1.05
N LEU A 133 -16.46 -0.36 1.09
CA LEU A 133 -15.67 -1.48 1.56
C LEU A 133 -14.91 -1.03 2.82
N ILE A 134 -14.88 -1.87 3.85
CA ILE A 134 -14.08 -1.63 5.05
C ILE A 134 -12.90 -2.59 5.04
N LEU A 135 -11.69 -2.03 5.14
CA LEU A 135 -10.48 -2.79 5.42
C LEU A 135 -10.26 -2.82 6.94
N PRO A 136 -10.24 -4.00 7.58
CA PRO A 136 -10.04 -4.09 9.03
C PRO A 136 -8.66 -3.58 9.44
N ALA A 137 -8.59 -2.94 10.61
CA ALA A 137 -7.35 -2.59 11.26
C ALA A 137 -6.43 -3.83 11.36
N PHE A 138 -5.12 -3.61 11.21
CA PHE A 138 -4.07 -4.63 11.26
C PHE A 138 -4.05 -5.68 10.13
N ASP A 139 -5.05 -5.67 9.26
CA ASP A 139 -5.21 -6.57 8.10
C ASP A 139 -4.83 -5.92 6.75
N HIS A 140 -4.37 -4.67 6.77
CA HIS A 140 -3.90 -3.95 5.59
C HIS A 140 -2.73 -3.03 5.91
N GLU A 141 -2.01 -2.61 4.87
CA GLU A 141 -0.79 -1.81 4.98
C GLU A 141 -0.88 -0.52 4.17
N TYR A 142 -0.09 0.46 4.58
CA TYR A 142 0.23 1.67 3.83
C TYR A 142 1.74 1.72 3.57
N ARG A 143 2.13 2.52 2.58
CA ARG A 143 3.51 2.92 2.33
C ARG A 143 3.85 4.17 3.12
N SER A 144 5.07 4.23 3.65
CA SER A 144 5.59 5.36 4.43
C SER A 144 5.50 6.68 3.66
N GLY A 145 5.00 7.74 4.30
CA GLY A 145 5.04 9.10 3.74
C GLY A 145 6.47 9.61 3.50
N SER A 146 7.47 9.03 4.19
CA SER A 146 8.89 9.31 3.99
C SER A 146 9.58 8.35 3.01
N GLN A 147 8.82 7.70 2.12
CA GLN A 147 9.34 6.70 1.15
C GLN A 147 10.47 7.18 0.22
N HIS A 148 10.69 8.50 0.11
CA HIS A 148 11.76 9.09 -0.68
C HIS A 148 13.13 9.02 0.02
N VAL A 149 13.18 8.75 1.32
CA VAL A 149 14.41 8.67 2.14
C VAL A 149 14.46 7.45 3.06
N CYS A 150 13.33 6.83 3.40
CA CYS A 150 13.30 5.72 4.36
C CYS A 150 13.93 4.45 3.78
N LYS A 151 14.36 3.55 4.68
CA LYS A 151 14.91 2.26 4.26
C LYS A 151 13.81 1.33 3.72
N LYS A 152 14.21 0.29 3.00
CA LYS A 152 13.28 -0.68 2.39
C LYS A 152 12.43 -1.40 3.44
N GLU A 153 13.00 -1.63 4.62
CA GLU A 153 12.36 -2.32 5.74
C GLU A 153 11.30 -1.44 6.43
N GLU A 154 11.40 -0.12 6.27
CA GLU A 154 10.49 0.89 6.83
C GLU A 154 9.43 1.35 5.80
N MET A 155 9.49 0.78 4.59
CA MET A 155 8.66 1.22 3.46
C MET A 155 7.18 0.95 3.67
N TYR A 156 6.82 -0.12 4.38
CA TYR A 156 5.45 -0.55 4.61
C TYR A 156 5.17 -0.63 6.10
N TYR A 157 3.97 -0.22 6.51
CA TYR A 157 3.50 -0.34 7.89
C TYR A 157 2.03 -0.75 7.90
N LYS A 158 1.65 -1.52 8.92
CA LYS A 158 0.25 -1.92 9.12
C LYS A 158 -0.59 -0.74 9.57
N ALA A 159 -1.76 -0.60 8.98
CA ALA A 159 -2.76 0.35 9.45
C ALA A 159 -3.29 -0.09 10.81
N VAL A 160 -3.33 0.82 11.78
CA VAL A 160 -3.82 0.53 13.15
C VAL A 160 -5.31 0.84 13.32
N HIS A 161 -5.92 1.45 12.31
CA HIS A 161 -7.36 1.74 12.23
C HIS A 161 -7.95 1.06 11.01
N ASN A 162 -9.27 0.86 11.03
CA ASN A 162 -10.01 0.49 9.84
C ASN A 162 -9.86 1.60 8.78
N THR A 163 -9.81 1.22 7.50
CA THR A 163 -9.93 2.17 6.38
C THR A 163 -11.26 1.93 5.69
N ALA A 164 -12.08 2.97 5.58
CA ALA A 164 -13.25 2.98 4.72
C ALA A 164 -12.86 3.40 3.30
N ILE A 165 -13.25 2.57 2.32
CA ILE A 165 -13.10 2.81 0.90
C ILE A 165 -14.48 3.09 0.32
N LEU A 166 -14.72 4.32 -0.13
CA LEU A 166 -16.02 4.76 -0.65
C LEU A 166 -15.92 5.05 -2.14
N PHE A 167 -16.85 4.46 -2.91
CA PHE A 167 -16.94 4.66 -4.35
C PHE A 167 -18.02 5.71 -4.65
N LEU A 168 -17.61 6.94 -4.98
CA LEU A 168 -18.49 8.05 -5.33
C LEU A 168 -18.49 8.25 -6.85
N GLN A 169 -19.60 7.94 -7.51
CA GLN A 169 -19.66 7.95 -8.98
C GLN A 169 -20.98 8.53 -9.48
N ASN A 170 -20.91 9.37 -10.52
CA ASN A 170 -22.08 9.79 -11.26
C ASN A 170 -22.59 8.62 -12.12
N ASN A 171 -23.78 8.74 -12.71
CA ASN A 171 -24.37 7.64 -13.48
C ASN A 171 -23.45 7.11 -14.61
N PRO A 172 -22.85 7.95 -15.48
CA PRO A 172 -21.93 7.44 -16.50
C PRO A 172 -20.62 6.87 -15.92
N GLY A 173 -20.14 7.40 -14.80
CA GLY A 173 -18.98 6.86 -14.09
C GLY A 173 -19.25 5.46 -13.53
N PHE A 174 -20.42 5.28 -12.90
CA PHE A 174 -20.88 3.99 -12.40
C PHE A 174 -21.06 2.98 -13.54
N ALA A 175 -21.68 3.37 -14.65
CA ALA A 175 -21.83 2.48 -15.80
C ALA A 175 -20.49 2.00 -16.39
N LYS A 176 -19.42 2.80 -16.27
CA LYS A 176 -18.09 2.49 -16.81
C LYS A 176 -17.21 1.72 -15.81
N TRP A 177 -17.21 2.13 -14.55
CA TRP A 177 -16.31 1.65 -13.50
C TRP A 177 -17.07 1.11 -12.29
N GLU A 178 -18.18 0.43 -12.55
CA GLU A 178 -19.01 -0.20 -11.54
C GLU A 178 -18.16 -1.02 -10.55
N PRO A 179 -18.34 -0.84 -9.22
CA PRO A 179 -17.78 -1.71 -8.20
C PRO A 179 -18.53 -3.04 -8.14
N THR A 180 -18.35 -3.87 -9.17
CA THR A 180 -18.90 -5.23 -9.20
C THR A 180 -18.24 -6.10 -8.11
N PRO A 181 -18.92 -7.16 -7.64
CA PRO A 181 -18.37 -8.07 -6.64
C PRO A 181 -16.96 -8.60 -6.99
N GLU A 182 -16.72 -8.91 -8.27
CA GLU A 182 -15.44 -9.44 -8.74
C GLU A 182 -14.33 -8.39 -8.64
N ARG A 183 -14.60 -7.14 -9.06
CA ARG A 183 -13.62 -6.04 -8.97
C ARG A 183 -13.30 -5.67 -7.52
N LEU A 184 -14.32 -5.70 -6.65
CA LEU A 184 -14.16 -5.47 -5.21
C LEU A 184 -13.34 -6.59 -4.55
N GLN A 185 -13.56 -7.85 -4.96
CA GLN A 185 -12.78 -8.99 -4.47
C GLN A 185 -11.31 -8.88 -4.87
N GLU A 186 -11.00 -8.48 -6.11
CA GLU A 186 -9.64 -8.22 -6.56
C GLU A 186 -8.96 -7.11 -5.72
N LEU A 187 -9.68 -6.02 -5.44
CA LEU A 187 -9.18 -4.94 -4.59
C LEU A 187 -8.89 -5.40 -3.16
N ALA A 188 -9.83 -6.12 -2.53
CA ALA A 188 -9.62 -6.66 -1.19
C ALA A 188 -8.48 -7.69 -1.14
N THR A 189 -8.32 -8.46 -2.22
CA THR A 189 -7.26 -9.47 -2.37
C THR A 189 -5.89 -8.84 -2.56
N ALA A 190 -5.80 -7.68 -3.22
CA ALA A 190 -4.56 -6.92 -3.37
C ALA A 190 -3.90 -6.65 -2.01
N TYR A 191 -4.69 -6.20 -1.02
CA TYR A 191 -4.20 -5.94 0.33
C TYR A 191 -3.71 -7.19 1.08
N LYS A 192 -4.26 -8.38 0.79
CA LYS A 192 -3.82 -9.65 1.41
C LYS A 192 -2.48 -10.14 0.88
N HIS A 193 -2.15 -9.85 -0.37
CA HIS A 193 -0.92 -10.29 -1.02
C HIS A 193 0.32 -9.48 -0.62
N SER A 194 0.17 -8.42 0.21
CA SER A 194 1.29 -7.69 0.81
C SER A 194 2.05 -8.53 1.85
N GLY A 195 1.51 -9.69 2.25
CA GLY A 195 2.22 -10.73 2.99
C GLY A 195 3.35 -11.33 2.16
N ARG A 196 4.43 -10.57 1.94
CA ARG A 196 5.70 -11.13 1.49
C ARG A 196 6.05 -12.25 2.46
N THR A 197 6.18 -13.43 1.89
CA THR A 197 6.87 -14.55 2.46
C THR A 197 8.20 -14.05 3.03
N HIS A 198 8.27 -13.88 4.35
CA HIS A 198 9.54 -14.06 5.04
C HIS A 198 9.91 -15.51 4.77
N SER A 199 10.69 -15.75 3.72
CA SER A 199 11.42 -17.00 3.60
C SER A 199 12.32 -17.05 4.84
N SER A 200 11.86 -17.73 5.87
CA SER A 200 12.76 -18.35 6.83
C SER A 200 13.69 -19.21 5.98
N SER A 201 14.89 -18.71 5.71
CA SER A 201 15.99 -19.52 5.22
C SER A 201 16.31 -20.52 6.33
N SER A 202 15.53 -21.60 6.39
CA SER A 202 15.89 -22.79 7.12
C SER A 202 17.11 -23.36 6.41
N THR A 203 18.25 -23.19 7.07
CA THR A 203 19.52 -23.82 6.78
C THR A 203 19.31 -25.32 6.57
N SER A 204 19.50 -25.80 5.34
CA SER A 204 19.76 -27.22 5.07
C SER A 204 20.88 -27.32 4.05
N SER A 205 22.10 -27.22 4.56
CA SER A 205 23.31 -27.59 3.84
C SER A 205 23.37 -29.11 3.64
N SER A 206 23.10 -29.51 2.40
CA SER A 206 23.89 -30.43 1.56
C SER A 206 24.30 -31.83 2.06
N SER A 207 23.91 -32.86 1.28
CA SER A 207 24.80 -33.86 0.65
C SER A 207 23.97 -34.72 -0.31
N SER A 208 24.10 -34.57 -1.64
CA SER A 208 25.14 -35.04 -2.58
C SER A 208 24.71 -36.34 -3.30
N SER A 209 24.61 -36.26 -4.63
CA SER A 209 24.37 -37.39 -5.54
C SER A 209 25.54 -37.59 -6.51
N SER A 210 25.79 -38.86 -6.88
CA SER A 210 26.65 -39.38 -7.96
C SER A 210 28.18 -39.35 -7.72
N SER A 211 29.02 -40.31 -8.12
CA SER A 211 28.88 -41.65 -8.70
C SER A 211 30.29 -42.28 -8.82
N SER A 212 30.38 -43.60 -8.65
CA SER A 212 31.27 -44.59 -9.31
C SER A 212 32.82 -44.45 -9.35
N SER A 213 33.44 -45.48 -8.74
CA SER A 213 34.44 -46.43 -9.30
C SER A 213 35.97 -46.16 -9.27
N THR A 214 36.64 -47.22 -8.80
CA THR A 214 37.92 -47.85 -9.20
C THR A 214 39.26 -47.49 -8.53
N ALA A 215 39.79 -48.52 -7.83
CA ALA A 215 41.10 -49.16 -7.97
C ALA A 215 42.34 -48.67 -7.19
N GLU A 216 42.84 -49.61 -6.37
CA GLU A 216 44.24 -50.01 -6.14
C GLU A 216 45.24 -49.08 -5.41
N LYS A 217 45.69 -49.51 -4.21
CA LYS A 217 47.03 -50.14 -4.04
C LYS A 217 47.31 -50.58 -2.59
N GLU A 218 47.86 -51.78 -2.49
CA GLU A 218 48.43 -52.44 -1.31
C GLU A 218 49.75 -51.79 -0.85
N ARG A 219 50.06 -51.88 0.46
CA ARG A 219 51.35 -52.36 0.99
C ARG A 219 51.37 -52.50 2.53
N GLU A 220 51.22 -53.75 2.95
CA GLU A 220 52.03 -54.55 3.90
C GLU A 220 52.87 -53.93 5.06
N ALA A 221 52.66 -54.55 6.23
CA ALA A 221 53.62 -55.15 7.18
C ALA A 221 54.29 -54.35 8.33
N GLY A 222 54.25 -55.00 9.52
CA GLY A 222 55.20 -54.87 10.64
C GLY A 222 54.55 -54.43 11.97
N ARG A 223 53.95 -55.30 12.80
CA ARG A 223 54.51 -56.29 13.75
C ARG A 223 54.89 -55.68 15.13
N GLU A 224 54.55 -56.46 16.16
CA GLU A 224 54.98 -56.46 17.59
C GLU A 224 53.97 -55.88 18.61
N GLN A 225 53.11 -56.70 19.26
CA GLN A 225 53.27 -57.67 20.37
C GLN A 225 53.48 -57.07 21.78
N SER A 226 52.54 -57.41 22.68
CA SER A 226 52.73 -57.68 24.13
C SER A 226 53.15 -56.51 25.04
N THR A 227 52.71 -56.31 26.29
CA THR A 227 52.06 -57.14 27.31
C THR A 227 51.64 -56.23 28.48
N SER A 228 50.44 -56.47 29.01
CA SER A 228 50.03 -56.61 30.42
C SER A 228 50.65 -55.80 31.59
N ARG A 229 49.73 -55.47 32.52
CA ARG A 229 49.81 -55.22 33.99
C ARG A 229 50.00 -53.76 34.44
N GLU A 230 48.94 -53.17 34.99
CA GLU A 230 48.56 -53.20 36.43
C GLU A 230 49.59 -52.56 37.34
N THR A 231 49.28 -51.39 37.92
CA THR A 231 49.09 -51.18 39.38
C THR A 231 48.90 -49.69 39.68
N ASN A 232 47.77 -49.36 40.29
CA ASN A 232 47.63 -48.24 41.24
C ASN A 232 48.39 -48.60 42.55
N PRO A 233 48.58 -47.71 43.55
CA PRO A 233 48.10 -46.33 43.68
C PRO A 233 49.15 -45.32 44.20
N ASN A 234 48.79 -44.03 44.16
CA ASN A 234 48.75 -43.15 45.34
C ASN A 234 47.84 -41.95 45.05
#